data_AF-A0AAE0K3M5-F1
#
_entry.id   AF-A0AAE0K3M5-F1
#
_cell.length_a   1.000
_cell.length_b   1.000
_cell.length_c   1.000
_cell.angle_alpha   90.00
_cell.angle_beta   90.00
_cell.angle_gamma   90.00
#
_symmetry.space_group_name_H-M   'P 1'
#
loop_
_entity.id
_entity.type
_entity.pdbx_description
1 polymer ?
#
loop_
_entity_poly.entity_id
_entity_poly.type
_entity_poly.pdbx_seq_one_letter_code
_entity_poly.pdbx_strand_id
1 'polypeptide(L)'
;MVNLLASDIEAKRRFPQYRYTNSQYIPRHGDLDRYRPEGFHPVYLGDTFQDGRYVVRRKLGYGGWVSIKVKAAADPPAEAHQDAEVKTLLELRKRLDPDMMRFFVLPWDNFIHSGPTGTHCCIVTELCGPTVSKDHGFM
;
A
#
# COMPACT_ATOMS: atom_id res chain seq x y z
N MET A 1 -16.71 4.46 4.23
CA MET A 1 -17.46 4.47 2.95
C MET A 1 -16.43 4.52 1.83
N VAL A 2 -16.34 3.48 1.00
CA VAL A 2 -15.33 3.39 -0.09
C VAL A 2 -16.08 3.58 -1.41
N ASN A 3 -15.87 4.71 -2.09
CA ASN A 3 -16.41 4.92 -3.44
C ASN A 3 -15.41 4.40 -4.46
N LEU A 4 -15.90 3.76 -5.52
CA LEU A 4 -15.19 2.99 -6.56
C LEU A 4 -15.09 3.78 -7.88
N LEU A 5 -14.25 3.29 -8.81
CA LEU A 5 -14.55 3.18 -10.26
C LEU A 5 -13.57 2.16 -10.88
N ALA A 6 -14.12 1.24 -11.69
CA ALA A 6 -13.45 0.16 -12.44
C ALA A 6 -12.76 0.72 -13.71
N SER A 7 -11.94 0.05 -14.52
CA SER A 7 -11.48 -1.34 -14.74
C SER A 7 -10.33 -1.26 -15.74
N ASP A 8 -9.40 -2.23 -15.81
CA ASP A 8 -8.70 -2.47 -17.09
C ASP A 8 -8.27 -3.93 -17.30
N ILE A 9 -8.52 -4.43 -18.51
CA ILE A 9 -8.35 -5.83 -18.96
C ILE A 9 -6.89 -6.13 -19.36
N GLU A 10 -6.12 -5.09 -19.69
CA GLU A 10 -4.75 -5.16 -20.22
C GLU A 10 -3.74 -5.81 -19.26
N ALA A 11 -3.75 -5.43 -17.97
CA ALA A 11 -2.79 -5.96 -17.00
C ALA A 11 -3.04 -7.42 -16.60
N LYS A 12 -4.30 -7.87 -16.70
CA LYS A 12 -4.66 -9.29 -16.49
C LYS A 12 -4.00 -10.21 -17.52
N ARG A 13 -3.70 -9.70 -18.71
CA ARG A 13 -3.06 -10.44 -19.80
C ARG A 13 -1.54 -10.52 -19.67
N ARG A 14 -0.90 -9.54 -19.02
CA ARG A 14 0.56 -9.39 -19.02
C ARG A 14 1.28 -10.04 -17.83
N PHE A 15 0.56 -10.32 -16.74
CA PHE A 15 1.13 -10.85 -15.50
C PHE A 15 0.34 -12.06 -14.93
N PRO A 16 0.13 -13.14 -15.71
CA PRO A 16 -0.68 -14.30 -15.30
C PRO A 16 -0.11 -15.10 -14.12
N GLN A 17 1.19 -14.99 -13.84
CA GLN A 17 1.90 -15.68 -12.77
C GLN A 17 1.66 -15.05 -11.38
N TYR A 18 1.02 -13.88 -11.31
CA TYR A 18 0.82 -13.10 -10.09
C TYR A 18 -0.61 -13.26 -9.50
N ARG A 19 -1.27 -14.38 -9.82
CA ARG A 19 -2.70 -14.66 -9.54
C ARG A 19 -2.97 -14.89 -8.04
N TYR A 20 -3.85 -14.07 -7.46
CA TYR A 20 -4.70 -14.46 -6.33
C TYR A 20 -6.14 -14.71 -6.84
N THR A 21 -6.86 -15.68 -6.26
CA THR A 21 -7.97 -16.41 -6.92
C THR A 21 -9.28 -15.65 -7.15
N ASN A 22 -9.39 -14.33 -6.94
CA ASN A 22 -10.70 -13.67 -7.12
C ASN A 22 -10.68 -12.15 -7.40
N SER A 23 -9.74 -11.66 -8.23
CA SER A 23 -9.41 -10.25 -8.23
C SER A 23 -9.71 -9.40 -9.50
N GLN A 24 -10.11 -8.13 -9.30
CA GLN A 24 -10.31 -7.12 -10.36
C GLN A 24 -9.23 -6.03 -10.27
N TYR A 25 -8.59 -5.68 -11.40
CA TYR A 25 -7.41 -4.80 -11.46
C TYR A 25 -7.78 -3.30 -11.50
N ILE A 26 -6.97 -2.44 -10.86
CA ILE A 26 -7.10 -0.97 -10.94
C ILE A 26 -5.74 -0.33 -11.32
N PRO A 27 -5.53 0.10 -12.57
CA PRO A 27 -4.43 0.99 -12.89
C PRO A 27 -4.87 2.45 -12.74
N ARG A 28 -3.91 3.30 -12.35
CA ARG A 28 -3.84 4.69 -12.80
C ARG A 28 -2.36 4.99 -13.03
N HIS A 29 -2.03 5.14 -14.33
CA HIS A 29 -0.80 5.57 -15.01
C HIS A 29 0.60 5.17 -14.47
N GLY A 30 1.44 4.64 -15.37
CA GLY A 30 2.81 5.19 -15.53
C GLY A 30 4.03 4.29 -15.45
N ASP A 31 3.99 3.08 -14.87
CA ASP A 31 5.25 2.42 -14.46
C ASP A 31 5.18 0.88 -14.45
N LEU A 32 4.69 0.29 -15.54
CA LEU A 32 4.54 -1.17 -15.65
C LEU A 32 5.85 -1.94 -15.48
N ASP A 33 6.98 -1.33 -15.87
CA ASP A 33 8.31 -1.95 -15.77
C ASP A 33 8.81 -2.09 -14.32
N ARG A 34 8.16 -1.43 -13.37
CA ARG A 34 8.47 -1.55 -11.94
C ARG A 34 7.80 -2.74 -11.28
N TYR A 35 6.82 -3.38 -11.92
CA TYR A 35 6.23 -4.65 -11.46
C TYR A 35 7.13 -5.83 -11.88
N ARG A 36 8.30 -5.91 -11.25
CA ARG A 36 9.35 -6.89 -11.51
C ARG A 36 9.87 -7.45 -10.18
N PRO A 37 10.69 -8.52 -10.17
CA PRO A 37 11.37 -8.96 -8.96
C PRO A 37 12.08 -7.81 -8.24
N GLU A 38 11.96 -7.76 -6.91
CA GLU A 38 12.41 -6.67 -6.01
C GLU A 38 11.72 -5.31 -6.25
N GLY A 39 10.70 -5.28 -7.11
CA GLY A 39 9.96 -4.09 -7.50
C GLY A 39 8.64 -3.92 -6.75
N PHE A 40 7.64 -3.42 -7.46
CA PHE A 40 6.30 -3.22 -6.93
C PHE A 40 5.49 -4.51 -6.89
N HIS A 41 4.81 -4.72 -5.77
CA HIS A 41 3.82 -5.77 -5.62
C HIS A 41 2.57 -5.45 -6.44
N PRO A 42 2.10 -6.36 -7.32
CA PRO A 42 0.81 -6.19 -7.98
C PRO A 42 -0.32 -6.40 -6.96
N VAL A 43 -1.17 -5.39 -6.79
CA VAL A 43 -2.32 -5.43 -5.88
C VAL A 43 -3.61 -5.35 -6.69
N TYR A 44 -4.55 -6.22 -6.37
CA TYR A 44 -5.85 -6.31 -7.03
C TYR A 44 -7.01 -6.19 -6.03
N LEU A 45 -8.19 -5.81 -6.52
CA LEU A 45 -9.41 -5.79 -5.71
C LEU A 45 -9.76 -7.18 -5.22
N GLY A 46 -10.12 -7.30 -3.95
CA GLY A 46 -10.43 -8.58 -3.33
C GLY A 46 -9.22 -9.33 -2.79
N ASP A 47 -8.00 -8.89 -3.11
CA ASP A 47 -6.80 -9.41 -2.47
C ASP A 47 -6.88 -9.19 -0.96
N THR A 48 -6.30 -10.13 -0.23
CA THR A 48 -6.28 -10.08 1.23
C THR A 48 -4.86 -10.09 1.76
N PHE A 49 -4.65 -9.35 2.85
CA PHE A 49 -3.38 -9.23 3.54
C PHE A 49 -3.56 -9.59 5.02
N GLN A 50 -2.49 -10.09 5.64
CA GLN A 50 -2.44 -10.50 7.04
C GLN A 50 -3.60 -11.45 7.39
N ASP A 51 -3.57 -12.65 6.81
CA ASP A 51 -4.53 -13.74 7.09
C ASP A 51 -6.01 -13.33 6.92
N GLY A 52 -6.31 -12.55 5.89
CA GLY A 52 -7.67 -12.12 5.57
C GLY A 52 -8.14 -10.87 6.31
N ARG A 53 -7.36 -10.34 7.26
CA ARG A 53 -7.76 -9.18 8.08
C ARG A 53 -8.01 -7.93 7.24
N TYR A 54 -7.21 -7.74 6.19
CA TYR A 54 -7.33 -6.58 5.31
C TYR A 54 -7.70 -6.99 3.89
N VAL A 55 -8.79 -6.41 3.37
CA VAL A 55 -9.28 -6.70 2.01
C VAL A 55 -9.16 -5.45 1.15
N VAL A 56 -8.54 -5.59 -0.02
CA VAL A 56 -8.38 -4.48 -0.96
C VAL A 56 -9.72 -4.15 -1.61
N ARG A 57 -10.17 -2.90 -1.42
CA ARG A 57 -11.44 -2.41 -1.99
C ARG A 57 -11.28 -1.35 -3.06
N ARG A 58 -10.19 -0.59 -3.08
CA ARG A 58 -9.89 0.42 -4.10
C ARG A 58 -8.42 0.88 -4.05
N LYS A 59 -7.89 1.31 -5.20
CA LYS A 59 -6.65 2.08 -5.29
C LYS A 59 -6.90 3.58 -5.06
N LEU A 60 -6.27 4.14 -4.04
CA LEU A 60 -6.43 5.56 -3.66
C LEU A 60 -5.42 6.49 -4.33
N GLY A 61 -4.19 6.03 -4.58
CA GLY A 61 -3.14 6.85 -5.19
C GLY A 61 -1.79 6.15 -5.19
N TYR A 62 -0.74 6.92 -5.46
CA TYR A 62 0.67 6.53 -5.33
C TYR A 62 1.37 7.62 -4.52
N GLY A 63 2.00 7.26 -3.39
CA GLY A 63 2.61 8.23 -2.48
C GLY A 63 1.57 9.08 -1.73
N GLY A 64 1.35 8.78 -0.45
CA GLY A 64 0.39 9.45 0.40
C GLY A 64 -0.27 8.49 1.40
N TRP A 65 -0.84 9.03 2.48
CA TRP A 65 -1.43 8.28 3.60
C TRP A 65 -2.71 7.56 3.17
N VAL A 66 -2.67 6.23 3.14
CA VAL A 66 -3.72 5.35 2.62
C VAL A 66 -3.90 4.13 3.54
N SER A 67 -5.06 3.49 3.49
CA SER A 67 -5.41 2.45 4.46
C SER A 67 -4.49 1.21 4.44
N ILE A 68 -3.76 0.93 3.35
CA ILE A 68 -2.56 0.08 3.35
C ILE A 68 -1.56 0.63 2.32
N LYS A 69 -0.32 0.87 2.75
CA LYS A 69 0.84 1.16 1.89
C LYS A 69 1.68 -0.11 1.76
N VAL A 70 1.85 -0.61 0.54
CA VAL A 70 2.74 -1.74 0.22
C VAL A 70 4.04 -1.18 -0.37
N LYS A 71 5.16 -1.32 0.35
CA LYS A 71 6.46 -0.83 -0.13
C LYS A 71 7.04 -1.77 -1.20
N ALA A 72 7.93 -1.25 -2.04
CA ALA A 72 8.69 -2.09 -2.98
C ALA A 72 9.53 -3.12 -2.22
N ALA A 73 9.83 -4.24 -2.87
CA ALA A 73 10.64 -5.30 -2.26
C ALA A 73 12.14 -4.99 -2.24
N ALA A 74 12.59 -3.88 -2.83
CA ALA A 74 13.98 -3.47 -2.82
C ALA A 74 14.46 -3.23 -1.38
N ASP A 75 15.33 -4.11 -0.89
CA ASP A 75 15.91 -4.11 0.46
C ASP A 75 14.85 -4.21 1.57
N PRO A 76 14.12 -5.35 1.66
CA PRO A 76 13.07 -5.49 2.64
C PRO A 76 13.68 -5.79 4.02
N PRO A 77 13.16 -5.17 5.09
CA PRO A 77 13.61 -5.50 6.43
C PRO A 77 13.20 -6.93 6.81
N ALA A 78 13.95 -7.56 7.73
CA ALA A 78 13.60 -8.89 8.23
C ALA A 78 12.24 -8.88 8.95
N GLU A 79 11.94 -7.79 9.66
CA GLU A 79 10.65 -7.56 10.29
C GLU A 79 10.12 -6.16 9.96
N ALA A 80 8.80 -5.99 9.83
CA ALA A 80 8.21 -4.72 9.41
C ALA A 80 8.53 -3.56 10.36
N HIS A 81 8.62 -3.84 11.65
CA HIS A 81 9.00 -2.86 12.66
C HIS A 81 10.45 -2.37 12.52
N GLN A 82 11.28 -3.06 11.72
CA GLN A 82 12.66 -2.68 11.48
C GLN A 82 12.81 -1.62 10.38
N ASP A 83 11.77 -1.43 9.56
CA ASP A 83 11.70 -0.41 8.52
C ASP A 83 11.91 0.99 9.09
N ALA A 84 12.73 1.82 8.44
CA ALA A 84 13.06 3.16 8.95
C ALA A 84 11.82 4.07 9.10
N GLU A 85 10.85 3.95 8.18
CA GLU A 85 9.60 4.72 8.24
C GLU A 85 8.73 4.23 9.40
N VAL A 86 8.58 2.91 9.55
CA VAL A 86 7.81 2.31 10.65
C VAL A 86 8.45 2.66 12.00
N LYS A 87 9.77 2.51 12.16
CA LYS A 87 10.49 2.90 13.38
C LYS A 87 10.22 4.36 13.76
N THR A 88 10.36 5.26 12.78
CA THR A 88 10.16 6.69 13.00
C THR A 88 8.73 6.98 13.48
N LEU A 89 7.73 6.39 12.82
CA LEU A 89 6.33 6.61 13.16
C LEU A 89 5.93 5.98 14.50
N LEU A 90 6.47 4.80 14.83
CA LEU A 90 6.24 4.16 16.13
C LEU A 90 6.91 4.94 17.26
N GLU A 91 8.09 5.49 17.03
CA GLU A 91 8.78 6.32 18.02
C GLU A 91 8.05 7.65 18.22
N LEU A 92 7.57 8.27 17.14
CA LEU A 92 6.72 9.45 17.21
C LEU A 92 5.46 9.16 18.05
N ARG A 93 4.79 8.03 17.80
CA ARG A 93 3.60 7.61 18.56
C ARG A 93 3.87 7.47 20.06
N LYS A 94 5.06 7.04 20.48
CA LYS A 94 5.43 6.92 21.90
C LYS A 94 5.66 8.27 22.59
N ARG A 95 6.06 9.29 21.82
CA ARG A 95 6.46 10.60 22.33
C ARG A 95 5.35 11.64 22.28
N LEU A 96 4.32 11.42 21.46
CA LEU A 96 3.21 12.35 21.30
C LEU A 96 2.25 12.26 22.49
N ASP A 97 1.85 13.42 22.99
CA ASP A 97 0.71 13.52 23.89
C ASP A 97 -0.56 12.99 23.20
N PRO A 98 -1.48 12.32 23.92
CA PRO A 98 -2.72 11.79 23.35
C PRO A 98 -3.54 12.85 22.59
N ASP A 99 -3.53 14.09 23.08
CA ASP A 99 -4.23 15.20 22.43
C ASP A 99 -3.59 15.64 21.11
N MET A 100 -2.28 15.43 20.96
CA MET A 100 -1.52 15.77 19.76
C MET A 100 -1.59 14.67 18.70
N MET A 101 -1.79 13.41 19.10
CA MET A 101 -1.84 12.26 18.17
C MET A 101 -2.86 12.44 17.04
N ARG A 102 -3.96 13.14 17.27
CA ARG A 102 -5.02 13.38 16.27
C ARG A 102 -4.57 14.20 15.05
N PHE A 103 -3.42 14.87 15.14
CA PHE A 103 -2.85 15.68 14.05
C PHE A 103 -1.80 14.93 13.22
N PHE A 104 -1.51 13.68 13.58
CA PHE A 104 -0.51 12.85 12.91
C PHE A 104 -1.14 11.57 12.39
N VAL A 105 -0.77 11.20 11.17
CA VAL A 105 -1.10 9.88 10.65
C VAL A 105 -0.13 8.87 11.23
N LEU A 106 -0.61 8.05 12.16
CA LEU A 106 0.18 7.04 12.84
C LEU A 106 -0.22 5.63 12.39
N PRO A 107 0.74 4.68 12.32
CA PRO A 107 0.46 3.32 11.91
C PRO A 107 -0.41 2.62 12.95
N TRP A 108 -1.48 2.00 12.46
CA TRP A 108 -2.32 1.08 13.23
C TRP A 108 -1.73 -0.32 13.26
N ASP A 109 -1.11 -0.72 12.15
CA ASP A 109 -0.43 -2.00 12.02
C ASP A 109 0.72 -1.90 11.00
N ASN A 110 1.66 -2.83 11.09
CA ASN A 110 2.74 -3.03 10.13
C ASN A 110 3.09 -4.52 10.07
N PHE A 111 3.28 -5.05 8.86
CA PHE A 111 3.59 -6.46 8.68
C PHE A 111 4.38 -6.69 7.39
N ILE A 112 5.01 -7.85 7.32
CA ILE A 112 5.71 -8.31 6.12
C ILE A 112 4.73 -9.13 5.28
N HIS A 113 4.67 -8.84 3.98
CA HIS A 113 3.89 -9.58 3.02
C HIS A 113 4.82 -10.19 1.96
N SER A 114 4.86 -11.52 1.90
CA SER A 114 5.55 -12.23 0.83
C SER A 114 4.66 -12.32 -0.38
N GLY A 115 5.12 -11.73 -1.47
CA GLY A 115 4.45 -11.72 -2.74
C GLY A 115 5.34 -12.27 -3.85
N PRO A 116 4.77 -12.44 -5.04
CA PRO A 116 5.48 -12.94 -6.23
C PRO A 116 6.61 -12.02 -6.75
N THR A 117 6.66 -10.75 -6.34
CA THR A 117 7.77 -9.82 -6.66
C THR A 117 8.81 -9.71 -5.55
N GLY A 118 8.67 -10.48 -4.47
CA GLY A 118 9.56 -10.42 -3.31
C GLY A 118 8.79 -10.18 -2.01
N THR A 119 9.51 -9.71 -1.00
CA THR A 119 8.97 -9.49 0.34
C THR A 119 8.75 -8.00 0.57
N HIS A 120 7.57 -7.63 1.08
CA HIS A 120 7.13 -6.24 1.13
C HIS A 120 6.76 -5.82 2.55
N CYS A 121 7.33 -4.71 3.02
CA CYS A 121 6.86 -4.07 4.25
C CYS A 121 5.54 -3.33 3.96
N CYS A 122 4.49 -3.70 4.69
CA CYS A 122 3.17 -3.11 4.60
C CYS A 122 2.89 -2.24 5.83
N ILE A 123 2.32 -1.06 5.61
CA ILE A 123 1.97 -0.11 6.67
C ILE A 123 0.47 0.20 6.58
N VAL A 124 -0.25 0.03 7.68
CA VAL A 124 -1.68 0.29 7.79
C VAL A 124 -1.90 1.58 8.55
N THR A 125 -2.65 2.51 7.97
CA THR A 125 -2.97 3.80 8.61
C THR A 125 -4.46 4.08 8.55
N GLU A 126 -4.90 5.09 9.30
CA GLU A 126 -6.25 5.63 9.15
C GLU A 126 -6.48 6.16 7.72
N LEU A 127 -7.74 6.17 7.29
CA LEU A 127 -8.09 6.76 6.01
C LEU A 127 -8.16 8.29 6.14
N CYS A 128 -7.21 8.98 5.52
CA CYS A 128 -7.20 10.43 5.47
C CYS A 128 -7.95 11.00 4.27
N GLY A 129 -8.31 12.28 4.36
CA GLY A 129 -8.80 13.05 3.23
C GLY A 129 -7.72 13.31 2.17
N PRO A 130 -8.09 13.95 1.04
CA PRO A 130 -7.14 14.34 0.01
C PRO A 130 -6.00 15.19 0.56
N THR A 131 -4.83 15.12 -0.09
CA THR A 131 -3.71 16.02 0.19
C THR A 131 -4.13 17.47 -0.05
N VAL A 132 -3.61 18.40 0.78
CA VAL A 132 -3.86 19.85 0.62
C VAL A 132 -3.06 20.43 -0.56
N SER A 133 -1.95 19.78 -0.93
CA SER A 133 -1.22 20.15 -2.14
C SER A 133 -2.12 19.97 -3.36
N LYS A 134 -2.18 20.99 -4.23
CA LYS A 134 -2.62 20.78 -5.60
C LYS A 134 -1.59 19.85 -6.24
N ASP A 135 -1.87 18.56 -6.32
CA ASP A 135 -1.03 17.69 -7.11
C ASP A 135 -1.01 18.24 -8.54
N HIS A 136 0.19 18.54 -9.03
CA HIS A 136 0.46 18.42 -10.44
C HIS A 136 0.36 16.92 -10.74
N GLY A 137 -0.89 16.43 -10.86
CA GLY A 137 -1.16 15.21 -11.58
C GLY A 137 -0.62 15.44 -12.97
N PHE A 138 0.48 14.75 -13.28
CA PHE A 138 1.16 14.74 -14.57
C PHE A 138 0.14 14.86 -15.73
N MET A 139 0.29 15.92 -16.54
CA MET A 139 -0.09 15.87 -17.95
C MET A 139 0.66 14.76 -18.66
#